data_AF-A0A435YLS3-F1
#
_entry.id   AF-A0A435YLS3-F1
#
_cell.length_a   1.000
_cell.length_b   1.000
_cell.length_c   1.000
_cell.angle_alpha   90.00
_cell.angle_beta   90.00
_cell.angle_gamma   90.00
#
_symmetry.space_group_name_H-M   'P 1'
#
loop_
_entity.id
_entity.type
_entity.pdbx_description
1 polymer ?
#
loop_
_entity_poly.entity_id
_entity_poly.type
_entity_poly.pdbx_seq_one_letter_code
_entity_poly.pdbx_strand_id
1 'polypeptide(L)'
;GIQRLIDIVRGHDYPFDWPAPQILIVSPPVVSRTENAEFKEMFAGGDDASKFLAPQYAALADEAGCGFFDAGSVAQTTPLDGVHLDAENTRNIGEALTPVVRVMLEL
;
A
#
# COMPACT_ATOMS: atom_id res chain seq x y z
N GLY A 1 -11.02 -3.19 -6.96
CA GLY A 1 -10.21 -2.59 -5.89
C GLY A 1 -9.52 -3.67 -5.09
N ILE A 2 -9.03 -3.35 -3.89
CA ILE A 2 -8.23 -4.26 -3.06
C ILE A 2 -8.99 -5.54 -2.64
N GLN A 3 -10.29 -5.46 -2.32
CA GLN A 3 -11.10 -6.66 -2.01
C GLN A 3 -10.98 -7.73 -3.09
N ARG A 4 -11.04 -7.33 -4.36
CA ARG A 4 -10.92 -8.28 -5.47
C ARG A 4 -9.55 -8.96 -5.51
N LEU A 5 -8.48 -8.26 -5.12
CA LEU A 5 -7.14 -8.84 -5.05
C LEU A 5 -7.04 -9.85 -3.89
N ILE A 6 -7.65 -9.54 -2.74
CA ILE A 6 -7.79 -10.49 -1.63
C ILE A 6 -8.49 -11.77 -2.09
N ASP A 7 -9.62 -11.63 -2.79
CA ASP A 7 -10.39 -12.77 -3.30
C ASP A 7 -9.59 -13.60 -4.32
N ILE A 8 -8.78 -12.94 -5.16
CA ILE A 8 -7.91 -13.65 -6.13
C ILE A 8 -6.85 -14.47 -5.40
N VAL A 9 -6.19 -13.89 -4.39
CA VAL A 9 -5.18 -14.62 -3.60
C VAL A 9 -5.81 -15.80 -2.86
N ARG A 10 -6.95 -15.60 -2.20
CA ARG A 10 -7.62 -16.66 -1.44
C ARG A 10 -8.29 -17.73 -2.30
N GLY A 11 -8.78 -17.34 -3.47
CA GLY A 11 -9.49 -18.23 -4.39
C GLY A 11 -8.60 -18.90 -5.43
N HIS A 12 -7.28 -18.71 -5.37
CA HIS A 12 -6.34 -19.38 -6.26
C HIS A 12 -6.26 -20.88 -5.95
N ASP A 13 -6.19 -21.70 -7.00
CA ASP A 13 -6.03 -23.14 -6.91
C ASP A 13 -4.55 -23.49 -6.72
N TYR A 14 -4.08 -23.36 -5.48
CA TYR A 14 -2.68 -23.63 -5.14
C TYR A 14 -2.35 -25.12 -5.32
N PRO A 15 -1.23 -25.46 -5.98
CA PRO A 15 -0.84 -26.84 -6.19
C PRO A 15 -0.47 -27.52 -4.87
N PHE A 16 -0.50 -28.85 -4.85
CA PHE A 16 -0.06 -29.68 -3.72
C PHE A 16 -0.79 -29.42 -2.40
N ASP A 17 -2.06 -28.99 -2.46
CA ASP A 17 -2.88 -28.61 -1.30
C ASP A 17 -2.22 -27.56 -0.40
N TRP A 18 -1.36 -26.71 -0.98
CA TRP A 18 -0.73 -25.63 -0.22
C TRP A 18 -1.77 -24.63 0.29
N PRO A 19 -1.65 -24.17 1.54
CA PRO A 19 -2.55 -23.16 2.06
C PRO A 19 -2.37 -21.84 1.31
N ALA A 20 -3.46 -21.10 1.16
CA ALA A 20 -3.38 -19.72 0.67
C ALA A 20 -2.49 -18.88 1.62
N PRO A 21 -1.65 -17.99 1.09
CA PRO A 21 -0.74 -17.20 1.90
C PRO A 21 -1.49 -16.16 2.74
N GLN A 22 -0.86 -15.70 3.82
CA GLN A 22 -1.29 -14.49 4.51
C GLN A 22 -1.18 -13.28 3.58
N ILE A 23 -2.02 -12.27 3.83
CA ILE A 23 -2.11 -11.06 3.01
C ILE A 23 -1.81 -9.85 3.89
N LEU A 24 -0.89 -8.99 3.45
CA LEU A 24 -0.63 -7.67 4.01
C LEU A 24 -1.09 -6.61 3.01
N ILE A 25 -2.06 -5.80 3.40
CA ILE A 25 -2.50 -4.64 2.62
C ILE A 25 -1.62 -3.45 3.01
N VAL A 26 -0.97 -2.83 2.02
CA VAL A 26 -0.17 -1.62 2.23
C VAL A 26 -0.85 -0.45 1.56
N SER A 27 -1.28 0.55 2.34
CA SER A 27 -1.73 1.83 1.77
C SER A 27 -0.52 2.60 1.25
N PRO A 28 -0.56 3.16 0.02
CA PRO A 28 0.54 3.97 -0.49
C PRO A 28 0.63 5.32 0.25
N PRO A 29 1.80 5.99 0.22
CA PRO A 29 1.91 7.39 0.63
C PRO A 29 0.95 8.30 -0.15
N VAL A 30 0.51 9.38 0.50
CA VAL A 30 -0.38 10.38 -0.09
C VAL A 30 0.28 11.04 -1.31
N VAL A 31 -0.51 11.27 -2.36
CA VAL A 31 -0.05 12.00 -3.56
C VAL A 31 0.29 13.44 -3.16
N SER A 32 1.47 13.90 -3.57
CA SER A 32 1.93 15.27 -3.35
C SER A 32 1.59 16.14 -4.55
N ARG A 33 1.46 17.44 -4.31
CA ARG A 33 1.32 18.40 -5.42
C ARG A 33 2.65 18.54 -6.16
N THR A 34 2.56 18.72 -7.48
CA THR A 34 3.70 18.90 -8.36
C THR A 34 3.46 20.07 -9.33
N GLU A 35 4.55 20.70 -9.75
CA GLU A 35 4.55 21.68 -10.85
C GLU A 35 4.78 21.02 -12.22
N ASN A 36 5.00 19.71 -12.27
CA ASN A 36 5.02 18.96 -13.52
C ASN A 36 3.62 18.95 -14.15
N ALA A 37 3.46 19.63 -15.28
CA ALA A 37 2.15 19.84 -15.92
C ALA A 37 1.43 18.54 -16.27
N GLU A 38 2.15 17.53 -16.78
CA GLU A 38 1.58 16.24 -17.17
C GLU A 38 1.02 15.50 -15.96
N PHE A 39 1.82 15.38 -14.90
CA PHE A 39 1.41 14.67 -13.69
C PHE A 39 0.33 15.43 -12.91
N LYS A 40 0.38 16.77 -12.90
CA LYS A 40 -0.65 17.60 -12.28
C LYS A 40 -2.02 17.39 -12.91
N GLU A 41 -2.10 17.26 -14.22
CA GLU A 41 -3.35 16.96 -14.93
C GLU A 41 -3.77 15.50 -14.72
N MET A 42 -2.83 14.56 -14.87
CA MET A 42 -3.10 13.13 -14.74
C MET A 42 -3.62 12.73 -13.35
N PHE A 43 -3.12 13.38 -12.29
CA PHE A 43 -3.46 13.10 -10.89
C PHE A 43 -4.28 14.22 -10.25
N ALA A 44 -5.01 15.01 -11.04
CA ALA A 44 -5.86 16.09 -10.51
C ALA A 44 -6.85 15.57 -9.44
N GLY A 45 -6.79 16.15 -8.24
CA GLY A 45 -7.59 15.72 -7.08
C GLY A 45 -7.08 14.47 -6.35
N GLY A 46 -5.98 13.88 -6.81
CA GLY A 46 -5.36 12.71 -6.20
C GLY A 46 -4.77 12.99 -4.82
N ASP A 47 -4.30 14.22 -4.56
CA ASP A 47 -3.78 14.67 -3.27
C ASP A 47 -4.85 14.60 -2.17
N ASP A 48 -6.10 14.92 -2.50
CA ASP A 48 -7.22 14.81 -1.56
C ASP A 48 -7.79 13.39 -1.49
N ALA A 49 -7.96 12.72 -2.63
CA ALA A 49 -8.50 11.36 -2.66
C ALA A 49 -7.60 10.34 -1.96
N SER A 50 -6.27 10.44 -2.14
CA SER A 50 -5.32 9.46 -1.57
C SER A 50 -5.27 9.47 -0.05
N LYS A 51 -5.64 10.57 0.62
CA LYS A 51 -5.77 10.65 2.09
C LYS A 51 -6.77 9.67 2.67
N PHE A 52 -7.75 9.23 1.88
CA PHE A 52 -8.78 8.29 2.32
C PHE A 52 -8.35 6.83 2.16
N LEU A 53 -7.26 6.52 1.45
CA LEU A 53 -6.84 5.15 1.19
C LEU A 53 -6.42 4.42 2.47
N ALA A 54 -5.60 5.05 3.31
CA ALA A 54 -5.13 4.43 4.56
C ALA A 54 -6.30 4.02 5.49
N PRO A 55 -7.24 4.90 5.86
CA PRO A 55 -8.36 4.48 6.71
C PRO A 55 -9.29 3.47 6.04
N GLN A 56 -9.51 3.55 4.72
CA GLN A 56 -10.34 2.58 3.99
C GLN A 56 -9.68 1.20 3.92
N TYR A 57 -8.37 1.14 3.68
CA TYR A 57 -7.62 -0.11 3.61
C TYR A 57 -7.45 -0.73 4.99
N ALA A 58 -7.31 0.08 6.04
CA ALA A 58 -7.32 -0.40 7.42
C ALA A 58 -8.65 -1.07 7.78
N ALA A 59 -9.78 -0.42 7.47
CA ALA A 59 -11.11 -0.99 7.69
C ALA A 59 -11.32 -2.29 6.90
N LEU A 60 -10.89 -2.31 5.63
CA LEU A 60 -10.96 -3.50 4.79
C LEU A 60 -10.08 -4.65 5.31
N ALA A 61 -8.87 -4.34 5.80
CA ALA A 61 -7.98 -5.34 6.36
C ALA A 61 -8.59 -6.00 7.60
N ASP A 62 -9.21 -5.20 8.48
CA ASP A 62 -9.93 -5.71 9.66
C ASP A 62 -11.12 -6.60 9.26
N GLU A 63 -11.99 -6.12 8.35
CA GLU A 63 -13.14 -6.87 7.84
C GLU A 63 -12.72 -8.19 7.17
N ALA A 64 -11.67 -8.15 6.36
CA ALA A 64 -11.20 -9.31 5.61
C ALA A 64 -10.28 -10.22 6.43
N GLY A 65 -9.81 -9.83 7.61
CA GLY A 65 -8.79 -10.57 8.37
C GLY A 65 -7.43 -10.62 7.66
N CYS A 66 -6.96 -9.49 7.14
CA CYS A 66 -5.63 -9.31 6.55
C CYS A 66 -4.76 -8.43 7.46
N GLY A 67 -3.45 -8.48 7.29
CA GLY A 67 -2.55 -7.47 7.86
C GLY A 67 -2.73 -6.12 7.18
N PHE A 68 -2.39 -5.03 7.88
CA PHE A 68 -2.40 -3.67 7.35
C PHE A 68 -1.12 -2.92 7.70
N PHE A 69 -0.63 -2.10 6.76
CA PHE A 69 0.42 -1.11 6.99
C PHE A 69 0.15 0.17 6.19
N ASP A 70 0.35 1.33 6.81
CA ASP A 70 0.28 2.63 6.13
C ASP A 70 1.70 3.09 5.77
N ALA A 71 2.06 3.01 4.48
CA ALA A 71 3.37 3.49 4.02
C ALA A 71 3.51 5.00 4.12
N GLY A 72 2.40 5.76 4.13
CA GLY A 72 2.40 7.21 4.35
C GLY A 72 2.86 7.62 5.74
N SER A 73 2.91 6.69 6.71
CA SER A 73 3.43 6.95 8.05
C SER A 73 4.96 7.06 8.11
N VAL A 74 5.67 6.56 7.09
CA VAL A 74 7.14 6.50 7.05
C VAL A 74 7.78 7.08 5.79
N ALA A 75 6.96 7.37 4.77
CA ALA A 75 7.42 7.86 3.48
C ALA A 75 6.47 8.90 2.88
N GLN A 76 7.02 9.78 2.06
CA GLN A 76 6.32 10.82 1.33
C GLN A 76 6.73 10.79 -0.15
N THR A 77 5.78 11.10 -1.03
CA THR A 77 6.09 11.28 -2.45
C THR A 77 6.83 12.58 -2.70
N THR A 78 7.62 12.62 -3.77
CA THR A 78 8.38 13.81 -4.14
C THR A 78 7.52 14.77 -4.96
N PRO A 79 7.74 16.09 -4.87
CA PRO A 79 7.03 17.06 -5.70
C PRO A 79 7.53 17.09 -7.15
N LEU A 80 8.55 16.29 -7.52
CA LEU A 80 9.06 16.21 -8.89
C LEU A 80 7.98 15.74 -9.87
N ASP A 81 7.15 14.81 -9.43
CA ASP A 81 5.99 14.30 -10.16
C ASP A 81 4.75 14.05 -9.27
N GLY A 82 4.88 14.20 -7.94
CA GLY A 82 3.79 14.05 -6.99
C GLY A 82 3.46 12.61 -6.58
N VAL A 83 4.02 11.60 -7.25
CA VAL A 83 3.59 10.20 -7.10
C VAL A 83 4.72 9.23 -6.79
N HIS A 84 5.95 9.50 -7.23
CA HIS A 84 7.09 8.63 -6.95
C HIS A 84 7.82 9.02 -5.65
N LEU A 85 8.54 8.04 -5.13
CA LEU A 85 9.40 8.15 -3.96
C LEU A 85 10.85 8.33 -4.40
N ASP A 86 11.63 9.06 -3.61
CA ASP A 86 13.09 9.02 -3.74
C ASP A 86 13.66 7.75 -3.07
N ALA A 87 14.99 7.62 -3.12
CA ALA A 87 15.69 6.46 -2.59
C ALA A 87 15.55 6.30 -1.07
N GLU A 88 15.47 7.42 -0.33
CA GLU A 88 15.33 7.41 1.13
C GLU A 88 13.92 6.95 1.52
N ASN A 89 12.89 7.56 0.93
CA ASN A 89 11.49 7.23 1.19
C ASN A 89 11.16 5.79 0.79
N THR A 90 11.74 5.28 -0.31
CA THR A 90 11.59 3.87 -0.69
C THR A 90 12.24 2.94 0.34
N ARG A 91 13.42 3.31 0.86
CA ARG A 91 14.12 2.52 1.90
C ARG A 91 13.34 2.50 3.21
N ASN A 92 12.78 3.63 3.63
CA ASN A 92 12.00 3.74 4.86
C ASN A 92 10.81 2.77 4.88
N ILE A 93 10.11 2.60 3.75
CA ILE A 93 9.03 1.61 3.62
C ILE A 93 9.56 0.20 3.85
N GLY A 94 10.67 -0.17 3.21
CA GLY A 94 11.26 -1.51 3.36
C GLY A 94 11.69 -1.82 4.80
N GLU A 95 12.33 -0.86 5.46
CA GLU A 95 12.74 -0.99 6.86
C GLU A 95 11.54 -1.11 7.80
N ALA A 96 10.49 -0.32 7.57
CA ALA A 96 9.28 -0.33 8.40
C ALA A 96 8.38 -1.56 8.19
N LEU A 97 8.38 -2.14 6.98
CA LEU A 97 7.66 -3.39 6.70
C LEU A 97 8.33 -4.61 7.36
N THR A 98 9.64 -4.57 7.58
CA THR A 98 10.40 -5.71 8.14
C THR A 98 9.81 -6.25 9.45
N PRO A 99 9.56 -5.47 10.50
CA PRO A 99 8.98 -5.99 11.74
C PRO A 99 7.56 -6.54 11.54
N VAL A 100 6.73 -5.90 10.70
CA VAL A 100 5.36 -6.36 10.41
C VAL A 100 5.37 -7.73 9.75
N VAL A 101 6.18 -7.87 8.70
CA VAL A 101 6.30 -9.13 7.95
C VAL A 101 6.91 -10.24 8.81
N ARG A 102 7.89 -9.93 9.66
CA ARG A 102 8.44 -10.92 10.62
C ARG A 102 7.39 -11.48 11.56
N VAL A 103 6.56 -10.61 12.14
CA VAL A 103 5.45 -11.03 13.01
C VAL A 103 4.47 -11.92 12.26
N MET A 104 4.09 -11.56 11.03
CA MET A 104 3.16 -12.36 10.23
C MET A 104 3.72 -13.75 9.91
N LEU A 105 5.01 -13.81 9.55
CA LEU A 105 5.70 -15.05 9.18
C LEU A 105 6.23 -15.85 10.38
N GLU A 106 6.00 -15.38 11.62
CA GLU A 106 6.51 -16.00 12.84
C GLU A 106 8.05 -16.17 12.86
N LEU A 107 8.77 -15.15 12.36
CA LEU A 107 10.24 -15.08 12.24
C LEU A 107 10.94 -14.17 13.26
#